data_AF-A0A3C0TKI7-F1
#
_entry.id   AF-A0A3C0TKI7-F1
#
_cell.length_a   1.000
_cell.length_b   1.000
_cell.length_c   1.000
_cell.angle_alpha   90.00
_cell.angle_beta   90.00
_cell.angle_gamma   90.00
#
_symmetry.space_group_name_H-M   'P 1'
#
loop_
_entity.id
_entity.type
_entity.pdbx_description
1 polymer ?
#
loop_
_entity_poly.entity_id
_entity_poly.type
_entity_poly.pdbx_seq_one_letter_code
_entity_poly.pdbx_strand_id
1 'polypeptide(L)'
;MKRNTVYLILVMMAVGLGTLFLMPREASPLIASHECSYCHGVHGAPGPALLKEAQVETLCLTCHGPGGTSTLKADVHTNAARSDYPPFRISCRGCHDPHDNLPNWLGGTNIKLVGSEQDTTGYARITTPNSGIRDVVYESRGTDAGEPSLHSFADNDEDGNTVYDGVCETCHTLTRHHHNNPTGDHSHHVGETCTRCHDHLDGFLR
;
A
#
# COMPACT_ATOMS: atom_id res chain seq x y z
N MET A 1 -13.39 36.40 -71.38
CA MET A 1 -12.71 36.76 -70.11
C MET A 1 -13.31 35.92 -68.98
N LYS A 2 -12.55 34.93 -68.49
CA LYS A 2 -12.99 33.96 -67.48
C LYS A 2 -12.85 34.55 -66.07
N ARG A 3 -13.93 34.53 -65.27
CA ARG A 3 -13.91 34.84 -63.83
C ARG A 3 -13.46 33.59 -63.09
N ASN A 4 -12.31 33.65 -62.42
CA ASN A 4 -11.83 32.61 -61.52
C ASN A 4 -12.54 32.74 -60.17
N THR A 5 -13.37 31.77 -59.83
CA THR A 5 -13.97 31.61 -58.50
C THR A 5 -12.95 30.93 -57.59
N VAL A 6 -12.50 31.64 -56.55
CA VAL A 6 -11.67 31.07 -55.48
C VAL A 6 -12.59 30.34 -54.50
N TYR A 7 -12.41 29.03 -54.36
CA TYR A 7 -13.09 28.22 -53.35
C TYR A 7 -12.40 28.40 -51.99
N LEU A 8 -13.12 28.94 -51.01
CA LEU A 8 -12.68 29.05 -49.63
C LEU A 8 -12.83 27.66 -48.97
N ILE A 9 -11.73 26.94 -48.76
CA ILE A 9 -11.73 25.69 -48.00
C ILE A 9 -11.74 26.05 -46.51
N LEU A 10 -12.88 25.82 -45.86
CA LEU A 10 -13.08 26.05 -44.44
C LEU A 10 -12.53 24.82 -43.68
N VAL A 11 -11.31 24.94 -43.14
CA VAL A 11 -10.71 23.91 -42.28
C VAL A 11 -11.40 23.97 -40.92
N MET A 12 -12.34 23.06 -40.67
CA MET A 12 -12.87 22.80 -39.34
C MET A 12 -11.77 22.12 -38.50
N MET A 13 -11.06 22.90 -37.69
CA MET A 13 -10.27 22.36 -36.58
C MET A 13 -11.25 21.82 -35.53
N ALA A 14 -11.50 20.52 -35.57
CA ALA A 14 -12.13 19.81 -34.47
C ALA A 14 -11.17 19.83 -33.27
N VAL A 15 -11.40 20.78 -32.35
CA VAL A 15 -10.81 20.74 -31.01
C VAL A 15 -11.50 19.59 -30.28
N GLY A 16 -10.95 18.38 -30.44
CA GLY A 16 -11.32 17.26 -29.60
C GLY A 16 -10.92 17.59 -28.18
N LEU A 17 -11.86 18.06 -27.37
CA LEU A 17 -11.79 17.92 -25.91
C LEU A 17 -11.85 16.42 -25.62
N GLY A 18 -10.72 15.75 -25.79
CA GLY A 18 -10.47 14.45 -25.19
C GLY A 18 -10.44 14.69 -23.69
N THR A 19 -11.60 14.67 -23.06
CA THR A 19 -11.67 14.36 -21.63
C THR A 19 -10.96 13.04 -21.49
N LEU A 20 -9.75 13.09 -20.93
CA LEU A 20 -9.02 11.93 -20.48
C LEU A 20 -9.90 11.28 -19.42
N PHE A 21 -10.80 10.40 -19.86
CA PHE A 21 -11.55 9.54 -18.97
C PHE A 21 -10.49 8.63 -18.37
N LEU A 22 -10.05 8.99 -17.15
CA LEU A 22 -9.36 8.09 -16.26
C LEU A 22 -10.34 6.95 -15.98
N MET A 23 -10.33 5.95 -16.86
CA MET A 23 -11.04 4.70 -16.59
C MET A 23 -10.40 4.14 -15.33
N PRO A 24 -11.15 3.97 -14.22
CA PRO A 24 -10.60 3.31 -13.07
C PRO A 24 -10.15 1.91 -13.51
N ARG A 25 -8.95 1.50 -13.07
CA ARG A 25 -8.42 0.16 -13.34
C ARG A 25 -9.46 -0.89 -12.95
N GLU A 26 -9.57 -1.95 -13.76
CA GLU A 26 -10.39 -3.12 -13.46
C GLU A 26 -9.99 -3.65 -12.07
N ALA A 27 -10.91 -3.59 -11.11
CA ALA A 27 -10.69 -4.19 -9.79
C ALA A 27 -10.91 -5.69 -9.91
N SER A 28 -9.86 -6.48 -9.71
CA SER A 28 -9.96 -7.95 -9.70
C SER A 28 -10.20 -8.46 -8.27
N PRO A 29 -11.05 -9.49 -8.07
CA PRO A 29 -11.18 -10.13 -6.76
C PRO A 29 -9.88 -10.85 -6.42
N LEU A 30 -9.13 -10.29 -5.47
CA LEU A 30 -7.78 -10.73 -5.10
C LEU A 30 -7.71 -12.01 -4.30
N ILE A 31 -8.79 -12.26 -3.58
CA ILE A 31 -8.98 -13.49 -2.84
C ILE A 31 -10.25 -14.07 -3.41
N ALA A 32 -10.18 -15.27 -3.98
CA ALA A 32 -11.31 -15.93 -4.62
C ALA A 32 -12.54 -16.06 -3.69
N SER A 33 -12.35 -15.96 -2.36
CA SER A 33 -13.41 -15.99 -1.35
C SER A 33 -14.01 -14.60 -1.02
N HIS A 34 -13.42 -13.50 -1.46
CA HIS A 34 -13.90 -12.14 -1.18
C HIS A 34 -14.49 -11.51 -2.45
N GLU A 35 -15.79 -11.65 -2.62
CA GLU A 35 -16.56 -10.94 -3.63
C GLU A 35 -16.62 -9.43 -3.35
N CYS A 36 -16.89 -8.62 -4.37
CA CYS A 36 -17.05 -7.17 -4.24
C CYS A 36 -18.10 -6.80 -3.18
N SER A 37 -19.12 -7.66 -3.02
CA SER A 37 -20.22 -7.50 -2.08
C SER A 37 -19.79 -7.60 -0.61
N TYR A 38 -18.62 -8.13 -0.28
CA TYR A 38 -18.13 -8.15 1.11
C TYR A 38 -17.88 -6.73 1.63
N CYS A 39 -17.33 -5.88 0.77
CA CYS A 39 -16.99 -4.50 1.10
C CYS A 39 -18.06 -3.51 0.62
N HIS A 40 -18.68 -3.78 -0.53
CA HIS A 40 -19.57 -2.84 -1.21
C HIS A 40 -21.06 -3.23 -1.13
N GLY A 41 -21.92 -2.24 -0.93
CA GLY A 41 -23.38 -2.34 -1.06
C GLY A 41 -23.84 -1.85 -2.44
N VAL A 42 -23.97 -2.77 -3.40
CA VAL A 42 -24.18 -2.45 -4.83
C VAL A 42 -25.49 -1.74 -5.18
N HIS A 43 -26.48 -1.77 -4.29
CA HIS A 43 -27.76 -1.06 -4.44
C HIS A 43 -27.87 0.18 -3.54
N GLY A 44 -26.82 0.51 -2.80
CA GLY A 44 -26.79 1.59 -1.82
C GLY A 44 -26.01 1.16 -0.58
N ALA A 45 -25.19 2.08 -0.07
CA ALA A 45 -24.40 1.85 1.11
C ALA A 45 -24.15 3.18 1.86
N PRO A 46 -23.88 3.14 3.16
CA PRO A 46 -23.68 4.34 3.97
C PRO A 46 -22.33 5.03 3.71
N GLY A 47 -21.33 4.31 3.23
CA GLY A 47 -19.98 4.82 3.00
C GLY A 47 -19.73 5.38 1.60
N PRO A 48 -18.60 6.08 1.40
CA PRO A 48 -18.17 6.54 0.09
C PRO A 48 -17.94 5.36 -0.85
N ALA A 49 -18.07 5.56 -2.16
CA ALA A 49 -17.88 4.51 -3.17
C ALA A 49 -18.66 3.20 -2.86
N LEU A 50 -19.85 3.34 -2.27
CA LEU A 50 -20.72 2.23 -1.89
C LEU A 50 -20.13 1.29 -0.82
N LEU A 51 -19.23 1.74 0.06
CA LEU A 51 -18.77 0.91 1.17
C LEU A 51 -19.91 0.64 2.17
N LYS A 52 -20.01 -0.61 2.65
CA LYS A 52 -21.05 -1.05 3.60
C LYS A 52 -21.00 -0.35 4.95
N GLU A 53 -19.85 0.19 5.33
CA GLU A 53 -19.68 1.00 6.52
C GLU A 53 -19.36 2.45 6.15
N ALA A 54 -19.74 3.39 7.04
CA ALA A 54 -19.51 4.81 6.83
C ALA A 54 -18.02 5.19 6.79
N GLN A 55 -17.17 4.40 7.47
CA GLN A 55 -15.72 4.61 7.57
C GLN A 55 -14.98 3.36 7.10
N VAL A 56 -13.86 3.55 6.39
CA VAL A 56 -13.04 2.47 5.82
C VAL A 56 -12.52 1.56 6.93
N GLU A 57 -12.01 2.14 8.00
CA GLU A 57 -11.43 1.38 9.12
C GLU A 57 -12.50 0.54 9.80
N THR A 58 -13.71 1.08 10.00
CA THR A 58 -14.84 0.32 10.54
C THR A 58 -15.13 -0.90 9.65
N LEU A 59 -15.14 -0.74 8.33
CA LEU A 59 -15.33 -1.85 7.40
C LEU A 59 -14.29 -2.94 7.60
N CYS A 60 -13.00 -2.59 7.56
CA CYS A 60 -11.91 -3.54 7.74
C CYS A 60 -12.01 -4.27 9.09
N LEU A 61 -12.33 -3.52 10.15
CA LEU A 61 -12.40 -4.03 11.51
C LEU A 61 -13.67 -4.87 11.79
N THR A 62 -14.69 -4.84 10.94
CA THR A 62 -15.83 -5.78 11.06
C THR A 62 -15.39 -7.24 10.99
N CYS A 63 -14.32 -7.53 10.22
CA CYS A 63 -13.74 -8.87 10.09
C CYS A 63 -12.41 -8.97 10.83
N HIS A 64 -11.51 -7.99 10.66
CA HIS A 64 -10.14 -8.02 11.17
C HIS A 64 -9.99 -7.42 12.58
N GLY A 65 -11.02 -6.78 13.11
CA GLY A 65 -10.98 -6.25 14.47
C GLY A 65 -11.13 -7.33 15.54
N PRO A 66 -10.99 -6.97 16.83
CA PRO A 66 -11.02 -7.91 17.95
C PRO A 66 -12.27 -8.80 17.98
N GLY A 67 -13.44 -8.25 17.62
CA GLY A 67 -14.71 -8.98 17.56
C GLY A 67 -15.09 -9.53 16.18
N GLY A 68 -14.24 -9.34 15.17
CA GLY A 68 -14.55 -9.75 13.79
C GLY A 68 -14.35 -11.25 13.53
N THR A 69 -14.74 -11.70 12.34
CA THR A 69 -14.72 -13.12 11.94
C THR A 69 -13.36 -13.65 11.47
N SER A 70 -12.44 -12.78 11.06
CA SER A 70 -11.12 -13.17 10.55
C SER A 70 -10.23 -13.68 11.67
N THR A 71 -9.43 -14.72 11.40
CA THR A 71 -8.32 -15.14 12.29
C THR A 71 -7.10 -14.24 12.16
N LEU A 72 -6.94 -13.57 11.02
CA LEU A 72 -5.92 -12.55 10.82
C LEU A 72 -6.45 -11.25 11.37
N LYS A 73 -6.09 -10.93 12.60
CA LYS A 73 -6.51 -9.70 13.24
C LYS A 73 -5.63 -8.52 12.79
N ALA A 74 -6.14 -7.30 12.83
CA ALA A 74 -5.40 -6.10 12.43
C ALA A 74 -5.82 -4.87 13.25
N ASP A 75 -4.93 -3.88 13.31
CA ASP A 75 -5.22 -2.52 13.74
C ASP A 75 -4.48 -1.48 12.89
N VAL A 76 -4.82 -0.21 13.08
CA VAL A 76 -4.14 0.95 12.49
C VAL A 76 -2.78 1.19 13.14
N HIS A 77 -1.82 1.68 12.37
CA HIS A 77 -0.50 2.01 12.90
C HIS A 77 -0.55 3.42 13.52
N THR A 78 -0.24 3.50 14.80
CA THR A 78 -0.08 4.75 15.55
C THR A 78 1.22 4.74 16.34
N ASN A 79 1.65 5.90 16.84
CA ASN A 79 2.77 5.95 17.77
C ASN A 79 2.37 5.44 19.16
N ALA A 80 3.34 4.94 19.92
CA ALA A 80 3.12 4.59 21.33
C ALA A 80 2.65 5.81 22.15
N ALA A 81 1.82 5.58 23.17
CA ALA A 81 1.20 6.61 24.01
C ALA A 81 2.18 7.59 24.71
N ARG A 82 3.49 7.38 24.64
CA ARG A 82 4.55 8.22 25.20
C ARG A 82 5.69 8.49 24.21
N SER A 83 5.40 8.47 22.92
CA SER A 83 6.38 8.82 21.90
C SER A 83 6.80 10.29 22.04
N ASP A 84 8.09 10.56 21.82
CA ASP A 84 8.62 11.93 21.71
C ASP A 84 8.21 12.63 20.40
N TYR A 85 7.59 11.89 19.47
CA TYR A 85 7.08 12.40 18.20
C TYR A 85 5.58 12.70 18.27
N PRO A 86 5.09 13.69 17.50
CA PRO A 86 3.66 13.98 17.41
C PRO A 86 2.82 12.74 17.07
N PRO A 87 1.59 12.63 17.60
CA PRO A 87 0.67 11.57 17.22
C PRO A 87 0.46 11.48 15.72
N PHE A 88 0.52 10.26 15.20
CA PHE A 88 0.17 9.96 13.81
C PHE A 88 -0.78 8.76 13.74
N ARG A 89 -1.44 8.63 12.60
CA ARG A 89 -2.31 7.50 12.28
C ARG A 89 -2.13 7.13 10.82
N ILE A 90 -1.73 5.89 10.56
CA ILE A 90 -1.76 5.29 9.23
C ILE A 90 -2.98 4.37 9.19
N SER A 91 -3.93 4.67 8.30
CA SER A 91 -5.13 3.87 8.10
C SER A 91 -4.80 2.54 7.43
N CYS A 92 -5.75 1.59 7.43
CA CYS A 92 -5.60 0.29 6.77
C CYS A 92 -5.15 0.47 5.30
N ARG A 93 -5.75 1.43 4.59
CA ARG A 93 -5.43 1.76 3.19
C ARG A 93 -4.15 2.59 2.99
N GLY A 94 -3.52 3.04 4.08
CA GLY A 94 -2.21 3.65 4.00
C GLY A 94 -1.12 2.64 3.64
N CYS A 95 -1.34 1.36 3.96
CA CYS A 95 -0.43 0.28 3.63
C CYS A 95 -1.07 -0.79 2.75
N HIS A 96 -2.37 -1.03 2.84
CA HIS A 96 -3.03 -2.14 2.14
C HIS A 96 -3.88 -1.68 0.95
N ASP A 97 -3.75 -2.35 -0.18
CA ASP A 97 -4.66 -2.20 -1.31
C ASP A 97 -5.71 -3.33 -1.34
N PRO A 98 -6.98 -3.06 -0.98
CA PRO A 98 -8.02 -4.10 -1.03
C PRO A 98 -8.38 -4.52 -2.46
N HIS A 99 -7.88 -3.80 -3.46
CA HIS A 99 -8.09 -4.05 -4.88
C HIS A 99 -6.78 -4.39 -5.61
N ASP A 100 -5.65 -4.61 -4.93
CA ASP A 100 -4.49 -5.24 -5.55
C ASP A 100 -3.58 -6.06 -4.60
N ASN A 101 -2.83 -7.00 -5.18
CA ASN A 101 -1.83 -7.82 -4.53
C ASN A 101 -0.63 -7.81 -5.47
N LEU A 102 -0.08 -6.61 -5.61
CA LEU A 102 1.03 -6.38 -6.51
C LEU A 102 2.23 -7.17 -6.03
N PRO A 103 3.00 -7.77 -6.95
CA PRO A 103 4.26 -8.37 -6.58
C PRO A 103 5.19 -7.29 -6.02
N ASN A 104 6.06 -7.70 -5.10
CA ASN A 104 7.20 -6.86 -4.75
C ASN A 104 8.22 -6.90 -5.90
N TRP A 105 9.13 -5.92 -5.95
CA TRP A 105 10.07 -5.73 -7.05
C TRP A 105 11.26 -6.72 -7.07
N LEU A 106 11.56 -7.38 -5.93
CA LEU A 106 12.56 -8.46 -5.82
C LEU A 106 12.00 -9.84 -6.20
N GLY A 107 10.68 -9.94 -6.36
CA GLY A 107 9.98 -11.21 -6.45
C GLY A 107 9.58 -11.74 -5.07
N GLY A 108 8.42 -12.37 -4.98
CA GLY A 108 7.87 -12.87 -3.72
C GLY A 108 6.35 -12.76 -3.70
N THR A 109 5.72 -13.32 -2.66
CA THR A 109 4.26 -13.28 -2.52
C THR A 109 3.83 -12.24 -1.51
N ASN A 110 3.14 -11.20 -1.99
CA ASN A 110 2.54 -10.17 -1.16
C ASN A 110 1.18 -10.62 -0.59
N ILE A 111 1.17 -11.71 0.18
CA ILE A 111 -0.09 -12.28 0.71
C ILE A 111 -0.88 -11.36 1.66
N LYS A 112 -0.34 -10.19 1.99
CA LYS A 112 -0.95 -9.20 2.88
C LYS A 112 -1.48 -7.98 2.15
N LEU A 113 -1.49 -7.96 0.81
CA LEU A 113 -2.01 -6.84 0.03
C LEU A 113 -1.28 -5.51 0.32
N VAL A 114 0.00 -5.58 0.69
CA VAL A 114 0.80 -4.41 1.09
C VAL A 114 1.25 -3.64 -0.15
N GLY A 115 1.17 -2.32 -0.10
CA GLY A 115 1.46 -1.43 -1.22
C GLY A 115 0.30 -1.30 -2.20
N SER A 116 0.42 -0.29 -3.05
CA SER A 116 -0.50 -0.03 -4.15
C SER A 116 0.30 0.34 -5.40
N GLU A 117 -0.33 0.27 -6.58
CA GLU A 117 0.32 0.70 -7.81
C GLU A 117 0.31 2.23 -7.83
N GLN A 118 1.43 2.83 -7.44
CA GLN A 118 1.60 4.29 -7.40
C GLN A 118 2.09 4.86 -8.74
N ASP A 119 2.46 3.98 -9.69
CA ASP A 119 2.96 4.29 -11.03
C ASP A 119 2.83 3.07 -11.96
N THR A 120 3.22 3.20 -13.23
CA THR A 120 3.08 2.13 -14.23
C THR A 120 4.13 1.00 -14.11
N THR A 121 4.80 0.84 -12.95
CA THR A 121 5.81 -0.22 -12.79
C THR A 121 5.19 -1.59 -12.53
N GLY A 122 3.95 -1.64 -12.03
CA GLY A 122 3.28 -2.89 -11.66
C GLY A 122 3.81 -3.55 -10.38
N TYR A 123 4.59 -2.83 -9.56
CA TYR A 123 5.10 -3.33 -8.29
C TYR A 123 4.42 -2.67 -7.08
N ALA A 124 4.43 -3.37 -5.95
CA ALA A 124 3.95 -2.86 -4.68
C ALA A 124 4.81 -1.66 -4.23
N ARG A 125 4.19 -0.49 -4.09
CA ARG A 125 4.83 0.75 -3.63
C ARG A 125 4.00 1.45 -2.56
N ILE A 126 4.68 2.16 -1.66
CA ILE A 126 4.05 2.94 -0.59
C ILE A 126 4.53 4.39 -0.66
N THR A 127 3.61 5.32 -0.43
CA THR A 127 3.97 6.73 -0.20
C THR A 127 4.46 6.90 1.23
N THR A 128 5.72 7.27 1.39
CA THR A 128 6.33 7.48 2.70
C THR A 128 6.17 8.94 3.13
N PRO A 129 6.05 9.23 4.44
CA PRO A 129 5.82 10.60 4.92
C PRO A 129 6.92 11.59 4.52
N ASN A 130 8.19 11.16 4.51
CA ASN A 130 9.34 12.05 4.37
C ASN A 130 10.32 11.66 3.24
N SER A 131 10.09 10.55 2.54
CA SER A 131 11.04 10.00 1.55
C SER A 131 10.41 9.70 0.18
N GLY A 132 9.21 10.21 -0.08
CA GLY A 132 8.49 10.04 -1.34
C GLY A 132 7.91 8.63 -1.52
N ILE A 133 7.60 8.27 -2.77
CA ILE A 133 7.17 6.92 -3.14
C ILE A 133 8.37 5.99 -3.09
N ARG A 134 8.19 4.81 -2.51
CA ARG A 134 9.22 3.78 -2.39
C ARG A 134 8.69 2.42 -2.77
N ASP A 135 9.55 1.62 -3.38
CA ASP A 135 9.38 0.18 -3.44
C ASP A 135 9.33 -0.38 -2.02
N VAL A 136 8.46 -1.38 -1.81
CA VAL A 136 8.38 -2.08 -0.53
C VAL A 136 8.48 -3.57 -0.77
N VAL A 137 9.37 -4.22 -0.02
CA VAL A 137 9.46 -5.68 -0.01
C VAL A 137 8.74 -6.22 1.20
N TYR A 138 7.88 -7.19 0.92
CA TYR A 138 7.10 -7.90 1.90
C TYR A 138 6.80 -9.30 1.37
N GLU A 139 7.26 -10.32 2.07
CA GLU A 139 6.97 -11.71 1.75
C GLU A 139 6.05 -12.31 2.81
N SER A 140 5.31 -13.35 2.43
CA SER A 140 4.64 -14.21 3.39
C SER A 140 5.64 -14.70 4.42
N ARG A 141 5.48 -14.32 5.69
CA ARG A 141 6.00 -15.12 6.81
C ARG A 141 5.61 -16.56 6.50
N GLY A 142 6.59 -17.46 6.37
CA GLY A 142 6.36 -18.85 5.95
C GLY A 142 5.17 -19.40 6.74
N THR A 143 4.23 -20.02 6.04
CA THR A 143 2.85 -20.22 6.50
C THR A 143 2.69 -20.93 7.86
N ASP A 144 3.77 -21.47 8.44
CA ASP A 144 3.80 -22.16 9.73
C ASP A 144 4.96 -21.74 10.69
N ALA A 145 5.75 -20.69 10.44
CA ALA A 145 7.02 -20.45 11.15
C ALA A 145 7.18 -19.02 11.74
N GLY A 146 7.41 -18.96 13.06
CA GLY A 146 7.65 -17.70 13.78
C GLY A 146 8.98 -17.03 13.45
N GLU A 147 8.90 -15.93 12.67
CA GLU A 147 9.94 -14.92 12.34
C GLU A 147 10.74 -15.22 11.02
N PRO A 148 11.30 -14.19 10.35
CA PRO A 148 10.88 -13.77 9.00
C PRO A 148 11.78 -14.29 7.87
N SER A 149 11.31 -14.07 6.63
CA SER A 149 12.20 -13.95 5.49
C SER A 149 12.91 -12.59 5.52
N LEU A 150 14.19 -12.62 5.15
CA LEU A 150 15.16 -11.56 5.40
C LEU A 150 14.67 -10.19 4.89
N HIS A 151 14.01 -10.14 3.73
CA HIS A 151 13.66 -8.88 3.04
C HIS A 151 12.33 -8.23 3.46
N SER A 152 11.61 -8.76 4.47
CA SER A 152 10.24 -8.30 4.76
C SER A 152 10.14 -7.08 5.69
N PHE A 153 11.17 -6.80 6.50
CA PHE A 153 11.08 -5.82 7.60
C PHE A 153 12.16 -4.74 7.55
N ALA A 154 13.32 -5.07 8.10
CA ALA A 154 14.51 -4.24 8.10
C ALA A 154 15.68 -5.20 7.92
N ASP A 155 16.30 -5.18 6.74
CA ASP A 155 17.26 -6.18 6.34
C ASP A 155 18.66 -5.60 6.16
N ASN A 156 18.86 -4.28 6.30
CA ASN A 156 20.17 -3.65 6.14
C ASN A 156 20.87 -4.07 4.83
N ASP A 157 20.13 -4.11 3.72
CA ASP A 157 20.63 -4.51 2.39
C ASP A 157 21.17 -5.96 2.37
N GLU A 158 20.50 -6.88 3.06
CA GLU A 158 20.94 -8.28 3.17
C GLU A 158 20.90 -9.02 1.81
N ASP A 159 20.14 -8.52 0.83
CA ASP A 159 20.19 -9.00 -0.55
C ASP A 159 21.30 -8.37 -1.43
N GLY A 160 22.00 -7.35 -0.92
CA GLY A 160 23.13 -6.70 -1.57
C GLY A 160 22.76 -5.90 -2.81
N ASN A 161 21.51 -5.46 -2.92
CA ASN A 161 21.01 -4.67 -4.04
C ASN A 161 21.26 -3.15 -3.87
N THR A 162 21.77 -2.71 -2.72
CA THR A 162 22.02 -1.33 -2.29
C THR A 162 20.77 -0.46 -2.07
N VAL A 163 19.62 -1.10 -1.86
CA VAL A 163 18.29 -0.53 -1.68
C VAL A 163 17.74 -1.01 -0.34
N TYR A 164 17.27 -0.07 0.46
CA TYR A 164 16.65 -0.33 1.77
C TYR A 164 15.13 -0.27 1.59
N ASP A 165 14.51 -1.43 1.35
CA ASP A 165 13.13 -1.57 0.91
C ASP A 165 12.26 -2.41 1.84
N GLY A 166 12.81 -2.88 2.96
CA GLY A 166 12.04 -3.51 4.02
C GLY A 166 10.92 -2.56 4.50
N VAL A 167 9.75 -3.11 4.86
CA VAL A 167 8.56 -2.30 5.18
C VAL A 167 8.81 -1.30 6.32
N CYS A 168 9.64 -1.70 7.30
CA CYS A 168 9.99 -0.83 8.42
C CYS A 168 10.97 0.25 7.99
N GLU A 169 12.04 -0.11 7.29
CA GLU A 169 13.06 0.82 6.81
C GLU A 169 12.46 1.89 5.90
N THR A 170 11.63 1.45 4.96
CA THR A 170 10.96 2.29 3.97
C THR A 170 10.18 3.43 4.62
N CYS A 171 9.46 3.15 5.71
CA CYS A 171 8.60 4.13 6.37
C CYS A 171 9.25 4.85 7.56
N HIS A 172 10.14 4.19 8.31
CA HIS A 172 10.74 4.72 9.54
C HIS A 172 12.04 5.50 9.28
N THR A 173 11.94 6.55 8.47
CA THR A 173 13.10 7.24 7.89
C THR A 173 13.79 8.25 8.83
N LEU A 174 13.17 8.54 9.97
CA LEU A 174 13.71 9.43 11.02
C LEU A 174 14.26 8.66 12.22
N THR A 175 14.27 7.33 12.16
CA THR A 175 14.83 6.51 13.23
C THR A 175 16.35 6.50 13.16
N ARG A 176 17.00 6.24 14.30
CA ARG A 176 18.47 6.15 14.40
C ARG A 176 19.02 4.89 13.74
N HIS A 177 18.22 3.82 13.73
CA HIS A 177 18.61 2.49 13.29
C HIS A 177 17.68 2.05 12.17
N HIS A 178 18.18 1.31 11.18
CA HIS A 178 17.37 0.74 10.10
C HIS A 178 16.50 1.76 9.35
N HIS A 179 17.26 2.69 8.78
CA HIS A 179 16.95 3.65 7.76
C HIS A 179 16.65 3.22 6.33
N ASN A 180 15.82 3.91 5.55
CA ASN A 180 15.81 3.74 4.08
C ASN A 180 16.97 4.41 3.32
N ASN A 181 18.14 4.58 3.95
CA ASN A 181 19.32 5.16 3.34
C ASN A 181 20.58 4.76 4.13
N PRO A 182 21.81 4.95 3.61
CA PRO A 182 23.03 4.50 4.28
C PRO A 182 23.43 5.27 5.56
N THR A 183 22.73 6.36 5.92
CA THR A 183 23.18 7.31 6.96
C THR A 183 22.68 6.97 8.37
N GLY A 184 22.72 5.70 8.76
CA GLY A 184 22.19 5.25 10.05
C GLY A 184 23.08 4.22 10.73
N ASP A 185 22.68 3.81 11.93
CA ASP A 185 23.24 2.60 12.53
C ASP A 185 22.41 1.39 12.10
N HIS A 186 22.87 0.71 11.05
CA HIS A 186 22.25 -0.51 10.56
C HIS A 186 22.82 -1.79 11.17
N SER A 187 23.68 -1.69 12.18
CA SER A 187 24.24 -2.85 12.88
C SER A 187 23.33 -3.38 14.00
N HIS A 188 22.23 -2.70 14.26
CA HIS A 188 21.31 -2.97 15.37
C HIS A 188 20.42 -4.19 15.11
N HIS A 189 20.65 -5.35 15.74
CA HIS A 189 19.81 -6.55 15.56
C HIS A 189 19.63 -6.98 14.09
N VAL A 190 20.73 -7.02 13.33
CA VAL A 190 20.74 -7.46 11.93
C VAL A 190 20.09 -8.85 11.79
N GLY A 191 19.19 -9.01 10.82
CA GLY A 191 18.47 -10.25 10.54
C GLY A 191 17.32 -10.57 11.52
N GLU A 192 17.06 -9.72 12.52
CA GLU A 192 15.89 -9.86 13.40
C GLU A 192 14.70 -9.01 12.93
N THR A 193 13.49 -9.38 13.35
CA THR A 193 12.33 -8.50 13.14
C THR A 193 12.23 -7.43 14.19
N CYS A 194 11.90 -6.22 13.72
CA CYS A 194 11.52 -5.11 14.59
C CYS A 194 10.39 -5.51 15.55
N THR A 195 9.45 -6.37 15.12
CA THR A 195 8.29 -6.81 15.92
C THR A 195 8.63 -7.65 17.15
N ARG A 196 9.88 -8.10 17.32
CA ARG A 196 10.32 -8.79 18.53
C ARG A 196 10.43 -7.86 19.74
N CYS A 197 10.78 -6.60 19.50
CA CYS A 197 11.06 -5.59 20.53
C CYS A 197 10.21 -4.32 20.37
N HIS A 198 9.72 -4.04 19.16
CA HIS A 198 8.75 -2.99 18.84
C HIS A 198 7.37 -3.61 18.66
N ASP A 199 6.70 -3.83 19.79
CA ASP A 199 5.32 -4.27 19.80
C ASP A 199 4.42 -3.14 19.30
N HIS A 200 3.49 -3.47 18.42
CA HIS A 200 2.28 -2.68 18.26
C HIS A 200 1.39 -3.03 19.46
N LEU A 201 1.00 -2.05 20.30
CA LEU A 201 0.14 -2.30 21.47
C LEU A 201 -1.17 -3.01 21.07
N ASP A 202 -1.62 -2.77 19.84
CA ASP A 202 -2.75 -3.42 19.18
C ASP A 202 -2.29 -4.32 18.02
N GLY A 203 -1.04 -4.74 18.00
CA GLY A 203 -0.47 -5.73 17.09
C GLY A 203 -0.50 -5.41 15.58
N PHE A 204 0.33 -6.14 14.84
CA PHE A 204 -0.20 -6.86 13.68
C PHE A 204 -1.03 -8.03 14.22
N LEU A 205 -2.16 -7.73 14.91
CA LEU A 205 -2.79 -8.60 15.93
C LEU A 205 -2.58 -10.11 15.65
N ARG A 206 -1.90 -10.78 16.57
CA ARG A 206 -1.67 -12.23 16.54
C ARG A 206 -2.98 -13.01 16.52
#